data_AF-A0A832XQC4-F1
#
_entry.id   AF-A0A832XQC4-F1
#
_cell.length_a   1.000
_cell.length_b   1.000
_cell.length_c   1.000
_cell.angle_alpha   90.00
_cell.angle_beta   90.00
_cell.angle_gamma   90.00
#
_symmetry.space_group_name_H-M   'P 1'
#
loop_
_entity.id
_entity.type
_entity.pdbx_description
1 polymer ?
#
loop_
_entity_poly.entity_id
_entity_poly.type
_entity_poly.pdbx_seq_one_letter_code
_entity_poly.pdbx_strand_id
1 'polypeptide(L)'
;AFLLEASRAGADVMAKDGIGFRYPSYVEDIMGPMCFDYGFGPFRWVCTSCDPMDLAKTDKIAADVLKEISKTAPDEISQQMFDNIRWIEQAGTNNMVVGSQARILYADAEGRKSIAKAFNDAISAGDISAPVVLGRDHHDVSGTDSPYRETANISDGSMFTADMAVQNFVGDSFRGATWVSLHNGGGVGWGEVINGGFGMLLDGSSDSERRLLSMLDWDVNNGISRRAWARNDGAIFAIKRAMENNPKLKITIPNIASSEILDSYFNGVE
;
A
#
# COMPACT_ATOMS: atom_id res chain seq x y z
N ALA A 1 8.86 -9.75 -14.30
CA ALA A 1 8.88 -9.05 -15.61
C ALA A 1 8.78 -10.02 -16.80
N PHE A 2 7.89 -11.03 -16.76
CA PHE A 2 7.83 -12.05 -17.83
C PHE A 2 7.47 -11.44 -19.20
N LEU A 3 6.40 -10.64 -19.27
CA LEU A 3 5.94 -10.04 -20.53
C LEU A 3 6.96 -9.05 -21.11
N LEU A 4 7.67 -8.33 -20.25
CA LEU A 4 8.77 -7.44 -20.65
C LEU A 4 9.93 -8.20 -21.27
N GLU A 5 10.38 -9.29 -20.65
CA GLU A 5 11.47 -10.09 -21.22
C GLU A 5 11.03 -10.84 -22.49
N ALA A 6 9.78 -11.30 -22.54
CA ALA A 6 9.22 -11.91 -23.74
C ALA A 6 9.17 -10.90 -24.91
N SER A 7 8.77 -9.65 -24.67
CA SER A 7 8.75 -8.62 -25.72
C SER A 7 10.16 -8.27 -26.20
N ARG A 8 11.14 -8.19 -25.29
CA ARG A 8 12.57 -8.02 -25.63
C ARG A 8 13.13 -9.16 -26.48
N ALA A 9 12.65 -10.38 -26.26
CA ALA A 9 12.98 -11.54 -27.07
C ALA A 9 12.27 -11.58 -28.44
N GLY A 10 11.42 -10.60 -28.76
CA GLY A 10 10.69 -10.52 -30.02
C GLY A 10 9.39 -11.35 -30.04
N ALA A 11 8.87 -11.76 -28.88
CA ALA A 11 7.57 -12.42 -28.82
C ALA A 11 6.43 -11.44 -29.14
N ASP A 12 5.37 -11.95 -29.75
CA ASP A 12 4.20 -11.16 -30.17
C ASP A 12 3.23 -10.92 -29.00
N VAL A 13 3.70 -10.19 -27.97
CA VAL A 13 2.99 -9.95 -26.70
C VAL A 13 2.59 -8.50 -26.48
N MET A 14 3.00 -7.58 -27.36
CA MET A 14 2.67 -6.15 -27.28
C MET A 14 1.24 -5.88 -27.76
N ALA A 15 0.56 -4.95 -27.10
CA ALA A 15 -0.74 -4.44 -27.53
C ALA A 15 -0.60 -3.65 -28.85
N LYS A 16 -1.73 -3.38 -29.51
CA LYS A 16 -1.75 -2.70 -30.82
C LYS A 16 -1.20 -1.27 -30.77
N ASP A 17 -1.30 -0.60 -29.63
CA ASP A 17 -0.76 0.74 -29.40
C ASP A 17 0.78 0.75 -29.26
N GLY A 18 1.41 -0.41 -29.08
CA GLY A 18 2.84 -0.55 -28.84
C GLY A 18 3.30 -0.07 -27.45
N ILE A 19 2.38 0.32 -26.56
CA ILE A 19 2.68 0.85 -25.22
C ILE A 19 2.50 -0.27 -24.19
N GLY A 20 1.35 -0.93 -24.18
CA GLY A 20 1.00 -1.98 -23.22
C GLY A 20 1.27 -3.40 -23.71
N PHE A 21 0.91 -4.39 -22.88
CA PHE A 21 0.89 -5.79 -23.27
C PHE A 21 -0.52 -6.25 -23.64
N ARG A 22 -0.62 -7.31 -24.46
CA ARG A 22 -1.92 -7.93 -24.82
C ARG A 22 -2.65 -8.55 -23.63
N TYR A 23 -1.89 -8.88 -22.58
CA TYR A 23 -2.39 -9.54 -21.40
C TYR A 23 -2.20 -8.59 -20.22
N PRO A 24 -3.28 -8.21 -19.51
CA PRO A 24 -3.14 -7.42 -18.30
C PRO A 24 -2.36 -8.21 -17.25
N SER A 25 -1.51 -7.51 -16.51
CA SER A 25 -0.89 -8.07 -15.32
C SER A 25 -1.92 -8.19 -14.20
N TYR A 26 -1.62 -9.04 -13.21
CA TYR A 26 -2.44 -9.13 -11.99
C TYR A 26 -2.52 -7.79 -11.24
N VAL A 27 -1.59 -6.84 -11.47
CA VAL A 27 -1.69 -5.51 -10.88
C VAL A 27 -2.69 -4.63 -11.62
N GLU A 28 -2.72 -4.69 -12.95
CA GLU A 28 -3.70 -3.96 -13.75
C GLU A 28 -5.14 -4.38 -13.41
N ASP A 29 -5.39 -5.68 -13.28
CA ASP A 29 -6.75 -6.19 -13.11
C ASP A 29 -7.18 -6.37 -11.64
N ILE A 30 -6.25 -6.60 -10.71
CA ILE A 30 -6.57 -7.00 -9.34
C ILE A 30 -5.94 -6.05 -8.33
N MET A 31 -4.60 -6.02 -8.23
CA MET A 31 -3.95 -5.31 -7.11
C MET A 31 -4.16 -3.80 -7.16
N GLY A 32 -4.08 -3.18 -8.33
CA GLY A 32 -4.33 -1.77 -8.50
C GLY A 32 -5.77 -1.43 -8.12
N PRO A 33 -6.77 -1.95 -8.86
CA PRO A 33 -8.17 -1.59 -8.67
C PRO A 33 -8.75 -2.01 -7.32
N MET A 34 -8.38 -3.19 -6.81
CA MET A 34 -9.01 -3.76 -5.60
C MET A 34 -8.23 -3.49 -4.32
N CYS A 35 -6.93 -3.17 -4.41
CA CYS A 35 -6.08 -2.98 -3.23
C CYS A 35 -5.47 -1.57 -3.18
N PHE A 36 -4.50 -1.29 -4.06
CA PHE A 36 -3.66 -0.09 -3.96
C PHE A 36 -4.45 1.20 -4.15
N ASP A 37 -5.43 1.21 -5.04
CA ASP A 37 -6.28 2.38 -5.24
C ASP A 37 -7.09 2.70 -3.96
N TYR A 38 -7.35 1.71 -3.09
CA TYR A 38 -7.99 1.90 -1.79
C TYR A 38 -6.99 1.99 -0.62
N GLY A 39 -5.68 2.00 -0.88
CA GLY A 39 -4.64 2.05 0.15
C GLY A 39 -4.32 0.70 0.82
N PHE A 40 -4.99 -0.38 0.44
CA PHE A 40 -4.66 -1.72 0.93
C PHE A 40 -3.32 -2.16 0.37
N GLY A 41 -2.43 -2.58 1.26
CA GLY A 41 -1.12 -3.07 0.91
C GLY A 41 -0.46 -3.74 2.10
N PRO A 42 0.74 -4.31 1.92
CA PRO A 42 1.39 -5.14 2.91
C PRO A 42 1.64 -4.35 4.19
N PHE A 43 1.02 -4.77 5.28
CA PHE A 43 1.29 -4.29 6.63
C PHE A 43 1.90 -5.43 7.43
N ARG A 44 3.15 -5.25 7.85
CA ARG A 44 3.96 -6.30 8.48
C ARG A 44 4.42 -5.85 9.84
N TRP A 45 4.61 -6.82 10.73
CA TRP A 45 5.26 -6.55 12.00
C TRP A 45 6.11 -7.72 12.48
N VAL A 46 7.03 -7.41 13.38
CA VAL A 46 7.92 -8.36 14.06
C VAL A 46 7.88 -8.10 15.56
N CYS A 47 7.61 -9.13 16.35
CA CYS A 47 7.69 -9.08 17.80
C CYS A 47 9.16 -9.21 18.24
N THR A 48 9.73 -8.18 18.86
CA THR A 48 11.17 -8.18 19.22
C THR A 48 11.50 -9.10 20.40
N SER A 49 10.49 -9.56 21.14
CA SER A 49 10.63 -10.60 22.17
C SER A 49 11.02 -11.96 21.60
N CYS A 50 10.77 -12.19 20.31
CA CYS A 50 10.85 -13.51 19.68
C CYS A 50 9.94 -14.57 20.34
N ASP A 51 8.96 -14.17 21.16
CA ASP A 51 8.01 -15.05 21.81
C ASP A 51 6.78 -15.30 20.92
N PRO A 52 6.47 -16.56 20.55
CA PRO A 52 5.23 -16.89 19.83
C PRO A 52 3.95 -16.40 20.50
N MET A 53 3.96 -16.23 21.84
CA MET A 53 2.80 -15.71 22.56
C MET A 53 2.53 -14.23 22.26
N ASP A 54 3.57 -13.42 22.07
CA ASP A 54 3.38 -12.03 21.63
C ASP A 54 2.85 -11.99 20.20
N LEU A 55 3.30 -12.89 19.33
CA LEU A 55 2.75 -13.00 17.98
C LEU A 55 1.25 -13.35 18.01
N ALA A 56 0.87 -14.34 18.81
CA ALA A 56 -0.54 -14.71 18.98
C ALA A 56 -1.40 -13.56 19.52
N LYS A 57 -0.87 -12.75 20.44
CA LYS A 57 -1.56 -11.54 20.93
C LYS A 57 -1.70 -10.50 19.83
N THR A 58 -0.63 -10.23 19.06
CA THR A 58 -0.70 -9.29 17.93
C THR A 58 -1.68 -9.76 16.84
N ASP A 59 -1.72 -11.06 16.54
CA ASP A 59 -2.69 -11.64 15.60
C ASP A 59 -4.13 -11.37 16.07
N LYS A 60 -4.40 -11.62 17.37
CA LYS A 60 -5.71 -11.36 17.97
C LYS A 60 -6.08 -9.86 17.93
N ILE A 61 -5.16 -8.97 18.32
CA ILE A 61 -5.39 -7.53 18.31
C ILE A 61 -5.70 -7.06 16.88
N ALA A 62 -4.91 -7.48 15.89
CA ALA A 62 -5.14 -7.11 14.50
C ALA A 62 -6.50 -7.61 13.98
N ALA A 63 -6.88 -8.85 14.30
CA ALA A 63 -8.18 -9.40 13.95
C ALA A 63 -9.34 -8.62 14.58
N ASP A 64 -9.25 -8.30 15.87
CA ASP A 64 -10.29 -7.58 16.61
C ASP A 64 -10.45 -6.14 16.06
N VAL A 65 -9.34 -5.45 15.76
CA VAL A 65 -9.36 -4.11 15.14
C VAL A 65 -10.00 -4.13 13.75
N LEU A 66 -9.60 -5.05 12.87
CA LEU A 66 -10.16 -5.13 11.53
C LEU A 66 -11.65 -5.50 11.56
N LYS A 67 -12.06 -6.40 12.46
CA LYS A 67 -13.49 -6.70 12.65
C LYS A 67 -14.29 -5.48 13.07
N GLU A 68 -13.75 -4.64 13.96
CA GLU A 68 -14.45 -3.42 14.36
C GLU A 68 -14.61 -2.46 13.18
N ILE A 69 -13.53 -2.20 12.44
CA ILE A 69 -13.55 -1.33 11.24
C ILE A 69 -14.53 -1.89 10.20
N SER A 70 -14.57 -3.21 10.01
CA SER A 70 -15.42 -3.85 9.00
C SER A 70 -16.92 -3.61 9.20
N LYS A 71 -17.37 -3.29 10.41
CA LYS A 71 -18.80 -3.01 10.71
C LYS A 71 -19.30 -1.72 10.05
N THR A 72 -18.40 -0.79 9.80
CA THR A 72 -18.70 0.53 9.21
C THR A 72 -17.89 0.78 7.94
N ALA A 73 -17.18 -0.24 7.43
CA ALA A 73 -16.43 -0.16 6.20
C ALA A 73 -17.40 -0.01 5.00
N PRO A 74 -17.08 0.86 4.03
CA PRO A 74 -17.90 1.00 2.84
C PRO A 74 -17.79 -0.24 1.93
N ASP A 75 -18.76 -0.42 1.05
CA ASP A 75 -18.88 -1.60 0.18
C ASP A 75 -17.62 -1.81 -0.67
N GLU A 76 -16.99 -0.73 -1.12
CA GLU A 76 -15.78 -0.72 -1.96
C GLU A 76 -14.59 -1.47 -1.33
N ILE A 77 -14.51 -1.52 0.01
CA ILE A 77 -13.40 -2.18 0.72
C ILE A 77 -13.82 -3.42 1.51
N SER A 78 -15.11 -3.76 1.49
CA SER A 78 -15.68 -4.86 2.26
C SER A 78 -15.01 -6.21 1.97
N GLN A 79 -14.70 -6.48 0.69
CA GLN A 79 -14.00 -7.68 0.27
C GLN A 79 -12.58 -7.75 0.86
N GLN A 80 -11.81 -6.66 0.80
CA GLN A 80 -10.47 -6.61 1.36
C GLN A 80 -10.49 -6.79 2.88
N MET A 81 -11.47 -6.21 3.56
CA MET A 81 -11.65 -6.43 5.01
C MET A 81 -11.92 -7.91 5.31
N PHE A 82 -12.85 -8.53 4.58
CA PHE A 82 -13.18 -9.95 4.75
C PHE A 82 -11.96 -10.84 4.54
N ASP A 83 -11.21 -10.65 3.45
CA ASP A 83 -10.06 -11.48 3.11
C ASP A 83 -8.96 -11.39 4.17
N ASN A 84 -8.68 -10.17 4.66
CA ASN A 84 -7.63 -9.95 5.65
C ASN A 84 -8.03 -10.40 7.06
N ILE A 85 -9.30 -10.28 7.45
CA ILE A 85 -9.82 -10.83 8.71
C ILE A 85 -9.73 -12.36 8.67
N ARG A 86 -10.22 -12.98 7.60
CA ARG A 86 -10.18 -14.44 7.45
C ARG A 86 -8.74 -14.96 7.47
N TRP A 87 -7.84 -14.25 6.80
CA TRP A 87 -6.42 -14.57 6.81
C TRP A 87 -5.84 -14.53 8.23
N ILE A 88 -5.97 -13.41 8.95
CA ILE A 88 -5.30 -13.26 10.25
C ILE A 88 -5.81 -14.26 11.30
N GLU A 89 -7.09 -14.63 11.24
CA GLU A 89 -7.67 -15.67 12.10
C GLU A 89 -7.11 -17.07 11.84
N GLN A 90 -6.60 -17.32 10.62
CA GLN A 90 -6.07 -18.62 10.20
C GLN A 90 -4.54 -18.63 10.07
N ALA A 91 -3.89 -17.47 10.09
CA ALA A 91 -2.47 -17.36 9.79
C ALA A 91 -1.59 -18.13 10.80
N GLY A 92 -2.03 -18.22 12.06
CA GLY A 92 -1.38 -19.02 13.10
C GLY A 92 -1.42 -20.52 12.82
N THR A 93 -2.57 -21.06 12.40
CA THR A 93 -2.75 -22.51 12.19
C THR A 93 -2.01 -23.03 10.95
N ASN A 94 -1.65 -22.14 10.02
CA ASN A 94 -0.88 -22.47 8.83
C ASN A 94 0.64 -22.62 9.09
N ASN A 95 1.15 -22.31 10.29
CA ASN A 95 2.55 -22.54 10.70
C ASN A 95 3.62 -21.98 9.73
N MET A 96 3.41 -20.78 9.18
CA MET A 96 4.32 -20.17 8.19
C MET A 96 5.47 -19.35 8.80
N VAL A 97 5.63 -19.35 10.12
CA VAL A 97 6.68 -18.57 10.79
C VAL A 97 8.03 -19.27 10.61
N VAL A 98 9.00 -18.54 10.07
CA VAL A 98 10.40 -18.97 9.94
C VAL A 98 11.30 -17.85 10.46
N GLY A 99 12.15 -18.14 11.45
CA GLY A 99 13.02 -17.15 12.07
C GLY A 99 12.29 -16.27 13.09
N SER A 100 12.19 -14.97 12.81
CA SER A 100 11.56 -14.01 13.72
C SER A 100 10.05 -14.22 13.83
N GLN A 101 9.50 -13.96 15.02
CA GLN A 101 8.05 -13.95 15.24
C GLN A 101 7.42 -12.76 14.50
N ALA A 102 6.89 -13.03 13.31
CA ALA A 102 6.44 -12.01 12.38
C ALA A 102 5.12 -12.40 11.71
N ARG A 103 4.35 -11.38 11.33
CA ARG A 103 3.10 -11.54 10.59
C ARG A 103 2.98 -10.46 9.52
N ILE A 104 2.13 -10.74 8.54
CA ILE A 104 1.72 -9.84 7.47
C ILE A 104 0.21 -9.95 7.30
N LEU A 105 -0.43 -8.86 6.91
CA LEU A 105 -1.76 -8.81 6.29
C LEU A 105 -1.82 -7.56 5.40
N TYR A 106 -2.92 -7.35 4.69
CA TYR A 106 -3.18 -6.10 3.98
C TYR A 106 -4.13 -5.20 4.78
N ALA A 107 -3.79 -3.92 4.87
CA ALA A 107 -4.62 -2.91 5.52
C ALA A 107 -4.48 -1.56 4.83
N ASP A 108 -5.56 -0.77 4.84
CA ASP A 108 -5.61 0.62 4.39
C ASP A 108 -5.09 1.60 5.46
N ALA A 109 -5.18 2.91 5.20
CA ALA A 109 -4.68 3.93 6.12
C ALA A 109 -5.30 3.84 7.52
N GLU A 110 -6.61 3.58 7.61
CA GLU A 110 -7.34 3.46 8.87
C GLU A 110 -6.94 2.18 9.61
N GLY A 111 -6.90 1.04 8.91
CA GLY A 111 -6.48 -0.24 9.45
C GLY A 111 -5.05 -0.20 9.99
N ARG A 112 -4.09 0.31 9.19
CA ARG A 112 -2.68 0.40 9.60
C ARG A 112 -2.52 1.24 10.87
N LYS A 113 -3.12 2.44 10.92
CA LYS A 113 -3.03 3.33 12.08
C LYS A 113 -3.67 2.72 13.32
N SER A 114 -4.85 2.11 13.18
CA SER A 114 -5.59 1.52 14.29
C SER A 114 -4.88 0.31 14.88
N ILE A 115 -4.35 -0.59 14.03
CA ILE A 115 -3.58 -1.76 14.49
C ILE A 115 -2.28 -1.30 15.16
N ALA A 116 -1.53 -0.38 14.53
CA ALA A 116 -0.29 0.15 15.09
C ALA A 116 -0.51 0.82 16.45
N LYS A 117 -1.56 1.63 16.59
CA LYS A 117 -1.92 2.22 17.87
C LYS A 117 -2.27 1.14 18.91
N ALA A 118 -3.09 0.16 18.56
CA ALA A 118 -3.47 -0.91 19.47
C ALA A 118 -2.25 -1.75 19.93
N PHE A 119 -1.27 -1.99 19.06
CA PHE A 119 0.00 -2.61 19.45
C PHE A 119 0.78 -1.72 20.41
N ASN A 120 0.90 -0.42 20.13
CA ASN A 120 1.60 0.51 21.00
C ASN A 120 0.95 0.57 22.40
N ASP A 121 -0.38 0.64 22.45
CA ASP A 121 -1.13 0.64 23.72
C ASP A 121 -0.93 -0.68 24.49
N ALA A 122 -0.96 -1.84 23.80
CA ALA A 122 -0.72 -3.14 24.42
C ALA A 122 0.72 -3.32 24.93
N ILE A 123 1.71 -2.73 24.27
CA ILE A 123 3.10 -2.69 24.75
C ILE A 123 3.18 -1.82 26.01
N SER A 124 2.55 -0.64 25.99
CA SER A 124 2.50 0.25 27.16
C SER A 124 1.81 -0.40 28.37
N ALA A 125 0.81 -1.24 28.14
CA ALA A 125 0.09 -1.97 29.19
C ALA A 125 0.86 -3.20 29.71
N GLY A 126 1.91 -3.64 29.01
CA GLY A 126 2.64 -4.87 29.30
C GLY A 126 1.95 -6.15 28.82
N ASP A 127 0.86 -6.02 28.04
CA ASP A 127 0.19 -7.16 27.43
C ASP A 127 1.06 -7.79 26.35
N ILE A 128 1.75 -6.98 25.53
CA ILE A 128 2.84 -7.43 24.66
C ILE A 128 4.15 -7.19 25.40
N SER A 129 4.97 -8.23 25.51
CA SER A 129 6.10 -8.23 26.46
C SER A 129 7.29 -7.37 26.03
N ALA A 130 7.40 -7.02 24.74
CA ALA A 130 8.50 -6.24 24.18
C ALA A 130 8.04 -5.36 23.01
N PRO A 131 8.85 -4.39 22.56
CA PRO A 131 8.57 -3.58 21.39
C PRO A 131 8.21 -4.40 20.12
N VAL A 132 7.43 -3.79 19.23
CA VAL A 132 7.06 -4.38 17.93
C VAL A 132 7.63 -3.50 16.83
N VAL A 133 8.28 -4.10 15.84
CA VAL A 133 8.74 -3.37 14.66
C VAL A 133 7.71 -3.52 13.55
N LEU A 134 7.11 -2.41 13.11
CA LEU A 134 6.33 -2.34 11.89
C LEU A 134 7.24 -2.23 10.67
N GLY A 135 6.75 -2.73 9.55
CA GLY A 135 7.33 -2.50 8.24
C GLY A 135 6.40 -2.98 7.14
N ARG A 136 6.93 -3.07 5.93
CA ARG A 136 6.21 -3.59 4.76
C ARG A 136 7.16 -4.06 3.67
N ASP A 137 6.64 -4.85 2.75
CA ASP A 137 7.32 -4.99 1.46
C ASP A 137 7.20 -3.67 0.67
N HIS A 138 8.02 -3.49 -0.37
CA HIS A 138 7.95 -2.31 -1.21
C HIS A 138 6.78 -2.42 -2.21
N HIS A 139 6.20 -3.61 -2.40
CA HIS A 139 4.98 -3.85 -3.18
C HIS A 139 3.74 -3.25 -2.51
N ASP A 140 3.64 -1.93 -2.50
CA ASP A 140 2.64 -1.15 -1.76
C ASP A 140 2.15 0.05 -2.56
N VAL A 141 1.07 0.66 -2.08
CA VAL A 141 0.35 1.78 -2.70
C VAL A 141 1.25 2.97 -3.09
N SER A 142 2.19 3.35 -2.23
CA SER A 142 3.01 4.57 -2.40
C SER A 142 4.50 4.30 -2.57
N GLY A 143 4.96 3.14 -2.11
CA GLY A 143 6.39 2.86 -1.99
C GLY A 143 7.11 2.66 -3.31
N THR A 144 6.40 2.36 -4.41
CA THR A 144 7.03 1.87 -5.63
C THR A 144 6.44 2.47 -6.89
N ASP A 145 7.30 3.03 -7.74
CA ASP A 145 7.02 3.33 -9.13
C ASP A 145 7.64 2.24 -10.02
N SER A 146 6.78 1.47 -10.68
CA SER A 146 7.16 0.33 -11.51
C SER A 146 6.13 0.14 -12.65
N PRO A 147 6.41 0.63 -13.86
CA PRO A 147 5.48 0.61 -15.00
C PRO A 147 5.04 -0.81 -15.39
N TYR A 148 5.82 -1.82 -15.04
CA TYR A 148 5.53 -3.23 -15.36
C TYR A 148 4.94 -4.02 -14.20
N ARG A 149 4.60 -3.34 -13.09
CA ARG A 149 3.98 -3.95 -11.91
C ARG A 149 3.18 -2.92 -11.11
N GLU A 150 3.71 -2.34 -10.03
CA GLU A 150 2.95 -1.53 -9.06
C GLU A 150 2.19 -0.34 -9.65
N THR A 151 2.73 0.29 -10.69
CA THR A 151 2.11 1.44 -11.37
C THR A 151 1.63 1.08 -12.78
N ALA A 152 1.48 -0.21 -13.10
CA ALA A 152 0.99 -0.66 -14.40
C ALA A 152 -0.46 -0.21 -14.69
N ASN A 153 -1.27 -0.01 -13.65
CA ASN A 153 -2.65 0.48 -13.79
C ASN A 153 -2.77 2.02 -13.86
N ILE A 154 -1.66 2.75 -14.04
CA ILE A 154 -1.62 4.21 -14.14
C ILE A 154 -1.59 4.62 -15.61
N SER A 155 -2.67 5.27 -16.07
CA SER A 155 -2.93 5.51 -17.50
C SER A 155 -2.75 6.96 -17.97
N ASP A 156 -2.36 7.88 -17.09
CA ASP A 156 -2.08 9.28 -17.43
C ASP A 156 -0.67 9.50 -18.03
N GLY A 157 0.07 8.42 -18.27
CA GLY A 157 1.45 8.42 -18.76
C GLY A 157 2.50 8.58 -17.65
N SER A 158 2.10 8.91 -16.43
CA SER A 158 3.04 9.10 -15.30
C SER A 158 3.62 7.79 -14.77
N MET A 159 3.15 6.61 -15.23
CA MET A 159 3.63 5.31 -14.77
C MET A 159 5.15 5.10 -14.91
N PHE A 160 5.80 5.87 -15.79
CA PHE A 160 7.24 5.85 -16.04
C PHE A 160 8.05 6.83 -15.18
N THR A 161 7.41 7.67 -14.36
CA THR A 161 8.12 8.57 -13.44
C THR A 161 8.50 7.84 -12.15
N ALA A 162 9.28 8.49 -11.27
CA ALA A 162 9.70 7.93 -9.98
C ALA A 162 9.40 8.88 -8.79
N ASP A 163 8.60 9.91 -9.02
CA ASP A 163 8.34 10.96 -8.03
C ASP A 163 7.63 10.41 -6.80
N MET A 164 6.67 9.49 -6.96
CA MET A 164 5.87 8.96 -5.86
C MET A 164 6.75 8.19 -4.87
N ALA A 165 7.59 7.28 -5.37
CA ALA A 165 8.49 6.48 -4.55
C ALA A 165 9.55 7.34 -3.84
N VAL A 166 10.14 8.31 -4.54
CA VAL A 166 11.12 9.25 -3.96
C VAL A 166 10.47 10.13 -2.89
N GLN A 167 9.29 10.69 -3.19
CA GLN A 167 8.54 11.50 -2.22
C GLN A 167 8.13 10.67 -1.01
N ASN A 168 7.73 9.40 -1.20
CA ASN A 168 7.37 8.53 -0.08
C ASN A 168 8.55 8.33 0.86
N PHE A 169 9.70 7.93 0.31
CA PHE A 169 10.95 7.74 1.05
C PHE A 169 11.34 8.99 1.85
N VAL A 170 11.34 10.15 1.19
CA VAL A 170 11.67 11.43 1.83
C VAL A 170 10.63 11.75 2.92
N GLY A 171 9.34 11.61 2.61
CA GLY A 171 8.25 11.93 3.52
C GLY A 171 8.14 11.07 4.77
N ASP A 172 8.46 9.78 4.68
CA ASP A 172 8.55 8.87 5.83
C ASP A 172 9.70 9.26 6.77
N SER A 173 10.83 9.69 6.20
CA SER A 173 12.07 9.97 6.94
C SER A 173 11.93 11.07 7.99
N PHE A 174 11.06 12.06 7.76
CA PHE A 174 10.80 13.16 8.70
C PHE A 174 9.45 13.07 9.41
N ARG A 175 8.71 11.95 9.23
CA ARG A 175 7.44 11.69 9.92
C ARG A 175 7.54 10.63 11.02
N GLY A 176 8.72 10.07 11.25
CA GLY A 176 9.00 9.26 12.43
C GLY A 176 9.26 7.78 12.16
N ALA A 177 9.51 7.40 10.90
CA ALA A 177 10.13 6.11 10.61
C ALA A 177 11.42 5.94 11.43
N THR A 178 11.68 4.72 11.93
CA THR A 178 12.94 4.41 12.62
C THR A 178 14.08 4.27 11.60
N TRP A 179 13.78 3.73 10.41
CA TRP A 179 14.63 3.80 9.24
C TRP A 179 13.79 3.82 7.97
N VAL A 180 14.42 4.29 6.88
CA VAL A 180 13.85 4.33 5.53
C VAL A 180 14.86 3.75 4.54
N SER A 181 14.36 3.25 3.42
CA SER A 181 15.16 2.69 2.33
C SER A 181 14.59 3.08 0.98
N LEU A 182 15.47 3.29 0.00
CA LEU A 182 15.12 3.52 -1.39
C LEU A 182 16.04 2.66 -2.26
N HIS A 183 15.45 1.79 -3.07
CA HIS A 183 16.15 0.80 -3.87
C HIS A 183 15.88 1.01 -5.37
N ASN A 184 16.75 0.42 -6.18
CA ASN A 184 16.60 0.30 -7.63
C ASN A 184 16.48 -1.19 -7.98
N GLY A 185 15.43 -1.56 -8.68
CA GLY A 185 15.28 -2.88 -9.30
C GLY A 185 14.47 -3.91 -8.52
N GLY A 186 13.80 -3.52 -7.43
CA GLY A 186 12.97 -4.44 -6.65
C GLY A 186 11.82 -5.05 -7.46
N GLY A 187 11.89 -6.36 -7.69
CA GLY A 187 10.80 -7.16 -8.24
C GLY A 187 10.72 -7.27 -9.76
N VAL A 188 10.87 -6.18 -10.51
CA VAL A 188 10.90 -6.23 -11.98
C VAL A 188 12.29 -6.15 -12.61
N GLY A 189 13.34 -5.89 -11.80
CA GLY A 189 14.74 -5.91 -12.26
C GLY A 189 15.36 -4.51 -12.36
N TRP A 190 16.70 -4.48 -12.36
CA TRP A 190 17.50 -3.25 -12.33
C TRP A 190 17.13 -2.27 -13.45
N GLY A 191 16.87 -1.01 -13.08
CA GLY A 191 16.53 0.06 -14.03
C GLY A 191 15.05 0.15 -14.39
N GLU A 192 14.23 -0.83 -14.00
CA GLU A 192 12.80 -0.89 -14.35
C GLU A 192 11.88 -0.38 -13.23
N VAL A 193 12.44 -0.03 -12.08
CA VAL A 193 11.67 0.30 -10.87
C VAL A 193 12.49 1.08 -9.86
N ILE A 194 11.84 2.05 -9.22
CA ILE A 194 12.30 2.71 -8.00
C ILE A 194 11.34 2.36 -6.87
N ASN A 195 11.86 1.74 -5.81
CA ASN A 195 11.02 1.16 -4.76
C ASN A 195 11.60 1.43 -3.36
N GLY A 196 10.77 1.97 -2.46
CA GLY A 196 11.11 2.34 -1.09
C GLY A 196 10.24 1.69 -0.03
N GLY A 197 10.76 1.70 1.19
CA GLY A 197 10.12 1.11 2.36
C GLY A 197 10.66 1.68 3.66
N PHE A 198 10.01 1.33 4.76
CA PHE A 198 10.31 1.82 6.09
C PHE A 198 10.39 0.68 7.10
N GLY A 199 11.00 0.96 8.24
CA GLY A 199 10.71 0.25 9.48
C GLY A 199 10.47 1.23 10.62
N MET A 200 9.54 0.87 11.52
CA MET A 200 9.14 1.71 12.65
C MET A 200 9.03 0.89 13.92
N LEU A 201 9.79 1.26 14.95
CA LEU A 201 9.70 0.68 16.27
C LEU A 201 8.51 1.27 17.04
N LEU A 202 7.63 0.40 17.51
CA LEU A 202 6.62 0.70 18.51
C LEU A 202 7.14 0.26 19.88
N ASP A 203 7.34 1.20 20.78
CA ASP A 203 7.89 0.95 22.12
C ASP A 203 6.89 1.23 23.25
N GLY A 204 5.64 1.52 22.92
CA GLY A 204 4.58 1.87 23.87
C GLY A 204 4.61 3.33 24.35
N SER A 205 5.58 4.13 23.90
CA SER A 205 5.64 5.55 24.27
C SER A 205 4.60 6.39 23.52
N SER A 206 4.26 7.55 24.09
CA SER A 206 3.47 8.58 23.41
C SER A 206 4.20 9.17 22.20
N ASP A 207 5.53 9.12 22.18
CA ASP A 207 6.32 9.57 21.03
C ASP A 207 6.19 8.60 19.86
N SER A 208 6.22 7.29 20.14
CA SER A 208 5.90 6.25 19.15
C SER A 208 4.49 6.44 18.58
N GLU A 209 3.49 6.70 19.42
CA GLU A 209 2.12 6.99 18.95
C GLU A 209 2.06 8.24 18.04
N ARG A 210 2.73 9.32 18.42
CA ARG A 210 2.81 10.52 17.57
C ARG A 210 3.44 10.23 16.21
N ARG A 211 4.50 9.41 16.18
CA ARG A 211 5.22 9.02 14.96
C ARG A 211 4.38 8.09 14.08
N LEU A 212 3.79 7.04 14.64
CA LEU A 212 3.00 6.07 13.86
C LEU A 212 1.80 6.73 13.19
N LEU A 213 1.10 7.64 13.90
CA LEU A 213 -0.06 8.34 13.35
C LEU A 213 0.35 9.28 12.21
N SER A 214 1.50 9.95 12.33
CA SER A 214 1.99 10.86 11.29
C SER A 214 2.55 10.12 10.07
N MET A 215 3.35 9.08 10.27
CA MET A 215 4.04 8.39 9.18
C MET A 215 3.08 7.51 8.39
N LEU A 216 2.25 6.69 9.05
CA LEU A 216 1.34 5.77 8.35
C LEU A 216 0.24 6.51 7.57
N ASP A 217 -0.16 7.72 8.02
CA ASP A 217 -1.06 8.57 7.26
C ASP A 217 -0.42 9.03 5.93
N TRP A 218 0.86 9.39 5.95
CA TRP A 218 1.61 9.79 4.76
C TRP A 218 1.93 8.59 3.85
N ASP A 219 2.49 7.51 4.40
CA ASP A 219 2.95 6.32 3.67
C ASP A 219 1.83 5.69 2.84
N VAL A 220 0.56 5.86 3.25
CA VAL A 220 -0.60 5.39 2.49
C VAL A 220 -1.18 6.49 1.61
N ASN A 221 -1.51 7.67 2.17
CA ASN A 221 -2.25 8.69 1.43
C ASN A 221 -1.42 9.37 0.33
N ASN A 222 -0.08 9.31 0.37
CA ASN A 222 0.78 9.78 -0.72
C ASN A 222 0.44 9.06 -2.04
N GLY A 223 0.47 7.73 -2.02
CA GLY A 223 0.18 6.90 -3.19
C GLY A 223 -1.29 6.97 -3.61
N ILE A 224 -2.23 6.99 -2.66
CA ILE A 224 -3.65 7.20 -3.00
C ILE A 224 -3.82 8.56 -3.70
N SER A 225 -3.19 9.63 -3.20
CA SER A 225 -3.29 10.95 -3.83
C SER A 225 -2.74 10.95 -5.27
N ARG A 226 -1.60 10.29 -5.49
CA ARG A 226 -1.02 10.14 -6.84
C ARG A 226 -1.94 9.32 -7.74
N ARG A 227 -2.42 8.16 -7.28
CA ARG A 227 -3.33 7.28 -8.03
C ARG A 227 -4.64 7.98 -8.38
N ALA A 228 -5.16 8.77 -7.43
CA ALA A 228 -6.34 9.60 -7.66
C ALA A 228 -6.06 10.64 -8.74
N TRP A 229 -4.92 11.33 -8.69
CA TRP A 229 -4.51 12.29 -9.73
C TRP A 229 -4.40 11.65 -11.12
N ALA A 230 -3.92 10.40 -11.18
CA ALA A 230 -3.90 9.59 -12.39
C ALA A 230 -5.28 9.13 -12.89
N ARG A 231 -6.35 9.50 -12.17
CA ARG A 231 -7.77 9.24 -12.46
C ARG A 231 -8.24 7.82 -12.16
N ASN A 232 -7.61 7.15 -11.20
CA ASN A 232 -8.11 5.87 -10.73
C ASN A 232 -9.32 6.08 -9.81
N ASP A 233 -10.48 5.53 -10.16
CA ASP A 233 -11.75 5.76 -9.46
C ASP A 233 -11.70 5.35 -7.99
N GLY A 234 -11.14 4.18 -7.69
CA GLY A 234 -10.97 3.71 -6.31
C GLY A 234 -10.13 4.66 -5.45
N ALA A 235 -9.10 5.27 -6.04
CA ALA A 235 -8.24 6.22 -5.37
C ALA A 235 -8.90 7.59 -5.18
N ILE A 236 -9.70 8.05 -6.15
CA ILE A 236 -10.53 9.25 -5.99
C ILE A 236 -11.53 9.07 -4.84
N PHE A 237 -12.16 7.90 -4.74
CA PHE A 237 -13.04 7.56 -3.63
C PHE A 237 -12.28 7.57 -2.29
N ALA A 238 -11.18 6.82 -2.21
CA ALA A 238 -10.44 6.64 -0.96
C ALA A 238 -9.85 7.97 -0.45
N ILE A 239 -9.31 8.81 -1.33
CA ILE A 239 -8.71 10.07 -0.91
C ILE A 239 -9.75 11.11 -0.44
N LYS A 240 -10.95 11.13 -1.04
CA LYS A 240 -12.05 12.00 -0.57
C LYS A 240 -12.46 11.63 0.85
N ARG A 241 -12.65 10.33 1.12
CA ARG A 241 -12.93 9.83 2.47
C ARG A 241 -11.79 10.15 3.45
N ALA A 242 -10.53 10.05 3.01
CA ALA A 242 -9.37 10.44 3.83
C ALA A 242 -9.36 11.94 4.18
N MET A 243 -9.74 12.81 3.24
CA MET A 243 -9.86 14.26 3.47
C MET A 243 -11.02 14.63 4.40
N GLU A 244 -12.14 13.90 4.35
CA GLU A 244 -13.25 14.06 5.29
C GLU A 244 -12.83 13.70 6.72
N ASN A 245 -12.08 12.60 6.87
CA ASN A 245 -11.56 12.14 8.17
C ASN A 245 -10.42 13.01 8.71
N ASN A 246 -9.63 13.63 7.83
CA ASN A 246 -8.51 14.49 8.21
C ASN A 246 -8.58 15.84 7.49
N PRO A 247 -9.20 16.88 8.09
CA PRO A 247 -9.35 18.21 7.48
C PRO A 247 -8.03 18.94 7.15
N LYS A 248 -6.88 18.45 7.66
CA LYS A 248 -5.55 18.97 7.33
C LYS A 248 -5.00 18.38 6.03
N LEU A 249 -5.49 17.21 5.61
CA LEU A 249 -5.18 16.62 4.32
C LEU A 249 -5.95 17.38 3.24
N LYS A 250 -5.23 18.12 2.40
CA LYS A 250 -5.78 18.87 1.27
C LYS A 250 -4.99 18.53 0.03
N ILE A 251 -5.64 17.83 -0.90
CA ILE A 251 -5.01 17.34 -2.12
C ILE A 251 -5.81 17.83 -3.34
N THR A 252 -5.16 17.82 -4.49
CA THR A 252 -5.79 18.20 -5.76
C THR A 252 -6.56 17.02 -6.34
N ILE A 253 -7.87 17.17 -6.52
CA ILE A 253 -8.71 16.19 -7.20
C ILE A 253 -8.68 16.46 -8.71
N PRO A 254 -8.46 15.46 -9.58
CA PRO A 254 -8.46 15.69 -11.02
C PRO A 254 -9.86 16.05 -11.53
N ASN A 255 -9.90 16.91 -12.54
CA ASN A 255 -11.12 17.14 -13.32
C ASN A 255 -11.04 16.25 -14.56
N ILE A 256 -11.98 15.32 -14.71
CA ILE A 256 -11.97 14.34 -15.79
C ILE A 256 -12.68 14.97 -17.01
N ALA A 257 -11.93 15.16 -18.10
CA ALA A 257 -12.50 15.57 -19.38
C ALA A 257 -13.26 14.41 -20.03
N SER A 258 -14.37 14.71 -20.70
CA SER A 258 -15.13 13.69 -21.42
C SER A 258 -14.39 13.26 -22.69
N SER A 259 -14.52 11.98 -23.06
CA SER A 259 -13.92 11.46 -24.29
C SER A 259 -14.49 12.16 -25.51
N GLU A 260 -15.76 12.55 -25.51
CA GLU A 260 -16.40 13.26 -26.64
C GLU A 260 -15.74 14.61 -26.91
N ILE A 261 -15.30 15.32 -25.86
CA ILE A 261 -14.54 16.56 -26.00
C ILE A 261 -13.21 16.26 -26.69
N LEU A 262 -12.46 15.27 -26.20
CA LEU A 262 -11.17 14.90 -26.79
C LEU A 262 -11.34 14.46 -28.25
N ASP A 263 -12.31 13.59 -28.52
CA ASP A 263 -12.67 13.10 -29.84
C ASP A 263 -13.03 14.25 -30.78
N SER A 264 -13.75 15.28 -30.31
CA SER A 264 -14.11 16.44 -31.13
C SER A 264 -12.91 17.28 -31.60
N TYR A 265 -11.80 17.26 -30.86
CA TYR A 265 -10.57 18.00 -31.19
C TYR A 265 -9.51 17.11 -31.89
N PHE A 266 -9.49 15.81 -31.62
CA PHE A 266 -8.44 14.90 -32.07
C PHE A 266 -8.90 13.90 -33.15
N ASN A 267 -10.19 13.58 -33.29
CA ASN A 267 -10.71 12.71 -34.37
C ASN A 267 -10.94 13.46 -35.70
N GLY A 268 -10.08 14.44 -35.99
CA GLY A 268 -9.88 15.02 -37.32
C GLY A 268 -8.70 14.42 -38.08
N VAL A 269 -8.07 13.37 -37.57
CA VAL A 269 -6.99 12.64 -38.23
C VAL A 269 -7.28 11.14 -38.11
N GLU A 270 -7.95 10.58 -39.12
CA GLU A 270 -7.97 9.14 -39.42
C GLU A 270 -6.56 8.65 -39.80
#